data_AF-A0A842WC39-F1
#
_entry.id   AF-A0A842WC39-F1
#
_cell.length_a   1.000
_cell.length_b   1.000
_cell.length_c   1.000
_cell.angle_alpha   90.00
_cell.angle_beta   90.00
_cell.angle_gamma   90.00
#
_symmetry.space_group_name_H-M   'P 1'
#
loop_
_entity.id
_entity.type
_entity.pdbx_description
1 polymer ?
#
loop_
_entity_poly.entity_id
_entity_poly.type
_entity_poly.pdbx_seq_one_letter_code
_entity_poly.pdbx_strand_id
1 'polypeptide(L)'
;MDYRFAAGVLGVICLILAGFIVFGGTVHTEVVEFNNTVYPVEDLTVYYLYPLRCVDCDLHVQGECDYCTSYYDIRLMDLISQEVGTPVQFKVSDAVSKPAVMVMYEDKATLGDARTRYNIAHTICLLSGLEKSCQLFESELERVGSCVEGYGLGEDSIVYHTSSGNCPICESTDKVVDELEGLEYDDGVVYDVYTADHAVNKEILTDCLQAFDRTEYAPQLLCPATGKDLTGDFTLSEAREFADKCIEA
;
A
#
# COMPACT_ATOMS: atom_id res chain seq x y z
N MET A 1 39.84 -74.65 -28.18
CA MET A 1 38.38 -74.85 -28.09
C MET A 1 37.76 -73.48 -27.95
N ASP A 2 37.10 -73.06 -29.03
CA ASP A 2 36.27 -71.86 -29.15
C ASP A 2 35.14 -71.84 -28.10
N TYR A 3 34.74 -70.67 -27.57
CA TYR A 3 33.77 -69.75 -28.19
C TYR A 3 33.58 -68.49 -27.33
N ARG A 4 33.33 -67.39 -28.07
CA ARG A 4 32.92 -66.04 -27.67
C ARG A 4 31.68 -66.02 -26.76
N PHE A 5 31.53 -65.01 -25.89
CA PHE A 5 30.30 -64.20 -25.75
C PHE A 5 30.46 -63.01 -24.80
N ALA A 6 29.78 -61.91 -25.14
CA ALA A 6 29.40 -60.76 -24.31
C ALA A 6 30.46 -59.66 -24.02
N ALA A 7 30.78 -58.91 -25.07
CA ALA A 7 30.88 -57.46 -24.95
C ALA A 7 29.47 -56.88 -24.71
N GLY A 8 29.36 -55.90 -23.82
CA GLY A 8 28.21 -55.00 -23.75
C GLY A 8 27.35 -55.10 -22.49
N VAL A 9 27.84 -54.56 -21.38
CA VAL A 9 27.07 -53.75 -20.41
C VAL A 9 28.10 -52.82 -19.74
N LEU A 10 28.37 -51.64 -20.29
CA LEU A 10 27.77 -50.38 -19.81
C LEU A 10 28.14 -50.16 -18.33
N GLY A 11 29.24 -49.49 -17.97
CA GLY A 11 29.73 -48.26 -18.59
C GLY A 11 28.85 -47.04 -18.28
N VAL A 12 27.85 -47.16 -17.40
CA VAL A 12 26.86 -46.09 -17.08
C VAL A 12 26.84 -45.70 -15.60
N ILE A 13 27.53 -46.42 -14.71
CA ILE A 13 27.42 -46.16 -13.26
C ILE A 13 28.50 -45.18 -12.74
N CYS A 14 29.53 -44.84 -13.53
CA CYS A 14 30.56 -43.86 -13.13
C CYS A 14 30.40 -42.44 -13.72
N LEU A 15 29.25 -42.13 -14.33
CA LEU A 15 28.99 -40.82 -14.97
C LEU A 15 27.80 -40.05 -14.36
N ILE A 16 27.37 -40.40 -13.15
CA ILE A 16 26.31 -39.65 -12.43
C ILE A 16 26.88 -38.86 -11.23
N LEU A 17 28.12 -39.12 -10.80
CA LEU A 17 28.76 -38.39 -9.69
C LEU A 17 29.78 -37.33 -10.13
N ALA A 18 29.96 -37.12 -11.43
CA ALA A 18 30.77 -36.04 -12.01
C ALA A 18 29.93 -35.06 -12.85
N GLY A 19 28.61 -35.01 -12.62
CA GLY A 19 27.66 -34.11 -13.28
C GLY A 19 26.96 -33.13 -12.33
N PHE A 20 27.46 -32.97 -11.10
CA PHE A 20 26.92 -32.04 -10.10
C PHE A 20 27.75 -30.75 -9.94
N ILE A 21 28.67 -30.49 -10.88
CA ILE A 21 29.42 -29.25 -10.97
C ILE A 21 29.24 -28.78 -12.42
N VAL A 22 28.88 -27.50 -12.59
CA VAL A 22 28.60 -26.82 -13.87
C VAL A 22 27.16 -26.92 -14.41
N PHE A 23 26.17 -26.72 -13.55
CA PHE A 23 25.00 -25.87 -13.87
C PHE A 23 24.60 -25.08 -12.63
N GLY A 24 25.61 -24.55 -11.93
CA GLY A 24 25.39 -23.29 -11.23
C GLY A 24 25.25 -22.25 -12.33
N GLY A 25 24.04 -22.12 -12.89
CA GLY A 25 23.70 -20.93 -13.62
C GLY A 25 24.02 -19.78 -12.69
N THR A 26 25.11 -19.07 -12.98
CA THR A 26 25.30 -17.73 -12.46
C THR A 26 24.05 -16.99 -12.90
N VAL A 27 23.09 -16.87 -11.98
CA VAL A 27 22.03 -15.89 -12.10
C VAL A 27 22.81 -14.59 -12.18
N HIS A 28 22.99 -14.07 -13.39
CA HIS A 28 23.34 -12.68 -13.55
C HIS A 28 22.12 -11.95 -13.03
N THR A 29 22.07 -11.73 -11.72
CA THR A 29 21.32 -10.63 -11.15
C THR A 29 21.96 -9.42 -11.77
N GLU A 30 21.37 -8.95 -12.86
CA GLU A 30 21.60 -7.58 -13.28
C GLU A 30 21.27 -6.71 -12.06
N VAL A 31 22.04 -5.65 -11.88
CA VAL A 31 21.87 -4.76 -10.74
C VAL A 31 21.67 -3.35 -11.25
N VAL A 32 20.69 -2.65 -10.69
CA VAL A 32 20.53 -1.22 -10.91
C VAL A 32 21.28 -0.50 -9.81
N GLU A 33 22.29 0.28 -10.18
CA GLU A 33 22.87 1.25 -9.27
C GLU A 33 22.02 2.52 -9.30
N PHE A 34 21.40 2.85 -8.17
CA PHE A 34 20.68 4.11 -7.97
C PHE A 34 21.19 4.78 -6.70
N ASN A 35 21.77 5.97 -6.83
CA ASN A 35 22.35 6.77 -5.74
C ASN A 35 23.21 5.95 -4.76
N ASN A 36 24.18 5.20 -5.30
CA ASN A 36 25.14 4.35 -4.58
C ASN A 36 24.53 3.15 -3.82
N THR A 37 23.25 2.83 -4.07
CA THR A 37 22.62 1.60 -3.59
C THR A 37 22.42 0.65 -4.76
N VAL A 38 22.75 -0.62 -4.53
CA VAL A 38 22.66 -1.70 -5.54
C VAL A 38 21.34 -2.42 -5.32
N TYR A 39 20.45 -2.37 -6.30
CA TYR A 39 19.17 -3.08 -6.28
C TYR A 39 19.22 -4.25 -7.25
N PRO A 40 18.61 -5.41 -6.93
CA PRO A 40 18.43 -6.46 -7.93
C PRO A 40 17.56 -5.92 -9.08
N VAL A 41 17.92 -6.23 -10.33
CA VAL A 41 17.03 -6.03 -11.47
C VAL A 41 15.92 -7.06 -11.36
N GLU A 42 14.81 -6.58 -10.82
CA GLU A 42 13.51 -7.19 -11.01
C GLU A 42 12.86 -6.51 -12.22
N ASP A 43 11.90 -7.17 -12.88
CA ASP A 43 11.02 -6.54 -13.88
C ASP A 43 10.07 -5.51 -13.23
N LEU A 44 10.53 -4.83 -12.18
CA LEU A 44 9.82 -3.90 -11.33
C LEU A 44 10.32 -2.48 -11.59
N THR A 45 9.44 -1.61 -12.06
CA THR A 45 9.71 -0.18 -12.19
C THR A 45 8.69 0.61 -11.39
N VAL A 46 9.18 1.49 -10.51
CA VAL A 46 8.35 2.32 -9.65
C VAL A 46 8.55 3.79 -9.98
N TYR A 47 7.45 4.50 -10.27
CA TYR A 47 7.44 5.95 -10.40
C TYR A 47 6.62 6.58 -9.29
N TYR A 48 7.21 7.57 -8.63
CA TYR A 48 6.44 8.55 -7.86
C TYR A 48 6.03 9.68 -8.80
N LEU A 49 4.72 9.76 -9.08
CA LEU A 49 4.13 10.75 -9.96
C LEU A 49 3.70 11.96 -9.14
N TYR A 50 4.43 13.06 -9.31
CA TYR A 50 4.15 14.34 -8.69
C TYR A 50 3.30 15.21 -9.64
N PRO A 51 2.15 15.77 -9.21
CA PRO A 51 1.30 16.57 -10.08
C PRO A 51 2.01 17.79 -10.65
N LEU A 52 1.87 18.06 -11.95
CA LEU A 52 2.48 19.22 -12.60
C LEU A 52 2.07 20.54 -11.93
N ARG A 53 0.79 20.67 -11.55
CA ARG A 53 0.26 21.85 -10.83
C ARG A 53 1.02 22.17 -9.54
N CYS A 54 1.67 21.18 -8.93
CA CYS A 54 2.38 21.33 -7.68
C CYS A 54 3.82 21.80 -7.83
N VAL A 55 4.35 21.90 -9.05
CA VAL A 55 5.69 22.46 -9.31
C VAL A 55 5.67 23.98 -9.20
N ASP A 56 4.56 24.62 -9.58
CA ASP A 56 4.43 26.08 -9.62
C ASP A 56 3.92 26.69 -8.31
N CYS A 57 3.77 25.86 -7.27
CA CYS A 57 3.19 26.28 -6.00
C CYS A 57 4.05 27.22 -5.16
N ASP A 58 5.35 27.34 -5.44
CA ASP A 58 6.20 28.39 -4.86
C ASP A 58 5.80 29.81 -5.33
N LEU A 59 4.95 29.93 -6.36
CA LEU A 59 4.62 31.20 -7.03
C LEU A 59 3.13 31.60 -6.93
N HIS A 60 2.25 30.78 -6.34
CA HIS A 60 0.79 30.97 -6.42
C HIS A 60 0.09 31.13 -5.07
N VAL A 61 -1.12 31.71 -5.13
CA VAL A 61 -1.96 32.08 -3.98
C VAL A 61 -2.43 30.83 -3.23
N GLN A 62 -2.46 30.91 -1.89
CA GLN A 62 -2.66 29.87 -0.86
C GLN A 62 -3.81 28.84 -1.00
N GLY A 63 -4.54 28.76 -2.12
CA GLY A 63 -5.65 27.81 -2.30
C GLY A 63 -5.56 26.85 -3.50
N GLU A 64 -4.59 26.99 -4.40
CA GLU A 64 -4.39 26.05 -5.53
C GLU A 64 -3.37 24.94 -5.21
N CYS A 65 -2.76 25.01 -4.02
CA CYS A 65 -1.56 24.27 -3.63
C CYS A 65 -1.76 23.36 -2.43
N ASP A 66 -3.00 23.14 -2.00
CA ASP A 66 -3.34 22.32 -0.83
C ASP A 66 -2.72 20.91 -0.93
N TYR A 67 -2.54 20.41 -2.16
CA TYR A 67 -1.97 19.08 -2.46
C TYR A 67 -0.48 19.08 -2.79
N CYS A 68 0.23 20.16 -2.52
CA CYS A 68 1.57 20.37 -3.06
C CYS A 68 2.63 20.58 -1.97
N THR A 69 2.22 20.85 -0.73
CA THR A 69 3.12 21.18 0.39
C THR A 69 3.28 20.04 1.41
N SER A 70 2.46 19.01 1.35
CA SER A 70 2.38 17.92 2.32
C SER A 70 3.09 16.62 1.90
N TYR A 71 3.72 16.59 0.71
CA TYR A 71 4.21 15.34 0.12
C TYR A 71 5.72 15.31 -0.12
N TYR A 72 6.22 14.10 -0.43
CA TYR A 72 7.65 13.86 -0.62
C TYR A 72 8.23 14.66 -1.78
N ASP A 73 9.32 15.38 -1.50
CA ASP A 73 10.13 16.00 -2.53
C ASP A 73 11.13 15.00 -3.15
N ILE A 74 11.80 15.41 -4.22
CA ILE A 74 12.80 14.58 -4.92
C ILE A 74 13.94 14.08 -4.01
N ARG A 75 14.27 14.82 -2.94
CA ARG A 75 15.35 14.47 -1.99
C ARG A 75 14.95 13.33 -1.06
N LEU A 76 13.64 13.17 -0.81
CA LEU A 76 13.11 12.08 0.02
C LEU A 76 12.98 10.77 -0.76
N MET A 77 13.01 10.78 -2.09
CA MET A 77 12.89 9.57 -2.90
C MET A 77 14.01 8.56 -2.65
N ASP A 78 15.21 9.00 -2.32
CA ASP A 78 16.32 8.09 -1.98
C ASP A 78 16.06 7.34 -0.68
N LEU A 79 15.55 8.05 0.33
CA LEU A 79 15.18 7.46 1.61
C LEU A 79 14.03 6.48 1.42
N ILE A 80 13.00 6.86 0.68
CA ILE A 80 11.87 5.97 0.37
C ILE A 80 12.36 4.76 -0.40
N SER A 81 13.21 4.92 -1.42
CA SER A 81 13.75 3.81 -2.21
C SER A 81 14.48 2.80 -1.34
N GLN A 82 15.26 3.30 -0.37
CA GLN A 82 15.92 2.46 0.63
C GLN A 82 14.91 1.78 1.55
N GLU A 83 13.91 2.49 2.06
CA GLU A 83 12.87 1.94 2.95
C GLU A 83 12.03 0.86 2.26
N VAL A 84 11.54 1.12 1.05
CA VAL A 84 10.67 0.19 0.28
C VAL A 84 11.46 -0.91 -0.42
N GLY A 85 12.76 -0.73 -0.64
CA GLY A 85 13.67 -1.75 -1.18
C GLY A 85 13.81 -1.77 -2.69
N THR A 86 13.33 -0.75 -3.39
CA THR A 86 13.44 -0.62 -4.86
C THR A 86 13.56 0.85 -5.26
N PRO A 87 14.24 1.20 -6.37
CA PRO A 87 14.33 2.58 -6.83
C PRO A 87 12.95 3.18 -7.15
N VAL A 88 12.61 4.27 -6.45
CA VAL A 88 11.41 5.07 -6.71
C VAL A 88 11.81 6.29 -7.52
N GLN A 89 11.41 6.31 -8.79
CA GLN A 89 11.78 7.38 -9.71
C GLN A 89 10.79 8.55 -9.62
N PHE A 90 11.27 9.73 -9.22
CA PHE A 90 10.46 10.95 -9.24
C PHE A 90 10.13 11.37 -10.68
N LYS A 91 8.85 11.60 -10.97
CA LYS A 91 8.38 12.15 -12.26
C LYS A 91 7.31 13.20 -12.01
N VAL A 92 7.51 14.37 -12.60
CA VAL A 92 6.43 15.37 -12.72
C VAL A 92 5.49 14.94 -13.85
N SER A 93 4.19 14.92 -13.60
CA SER A 93 3.19 14.51 -14.58
C SER A 93 1.89 15.30 -14.44
N ASP A 94 1.28 15.67 -15.56
CA ASP A 94 -0.07 16.22 -15.64
C ASP A 94 -1.17 15.12 -15.67
N ALA A 95 -0.77 13.85 -15.78
CA ALA A 95 -1.67 12.71 -15.80
C ALA A 95 -2.30 12.40 -14.44
N VAL A 96 -1.74 12.95 -13.36
CA VAL A 96 -2.25 12.77 -12.00
C VAL A 96 -2.57 14.12 -11.37
N SER A 97 -3.76 14.23 -10.77
CA SER A 97 -4.16 15.42 -10.03
C SER A 97 -3.58 15.43 -8.61
N LYS A 98 -3.24 14.26 -8.05
CA LYS A 98 -2.66 14.07 -6.71
C LYS A 98 -1.43 13.15 -6.80
N PRO A 99 -0.51 13.16 -5.81
CA PRO A 99 0.60 12.23 -5.81
C PRO A 99 0.13 10.79 -5.92
N ALA A 100 0.76 10.05 -6.80
CA ALA A 100 0.44 8.66 -7.05
C ALA A 100 1.72 7.85 -7.26
N VAL A 101 1.66 6.56 -6.98
CA VAL A 101 2.76 5.63 -7.27
C VAL A 101 2.31 4.75 -8.43
N MET A 102 3.05 4.80 -9.51
CA MET A 102 2.87 3.86 -10.62
C MET A 102 3.87 2.73 -10.45
N VAL A 103 3.36 1.51 -10.28
CA VAL A 103 4.18 0.30 -10.20
C VAL A 103 3.93 -0.50 -11.47
N MET A 104 5.00 -0.82 -12.18
CA MET A 104 4.99 -1.72 -13.32
C MET A 104 5.76 -2.97 -12.94
N TYR A 105 5.14 -4.14 -13.10
CA TYR A 105 5.76 -5.43 -12.83
C TYR A 105 5.33 -6.43 -13.89
N GLU A 106 6.31 -7.04 -14.58
CA GLU A 106 6.07 -7.92 -15.74
C GLU A 106 5.22 -7.22 -16.82
N ASP A 107 4.02 -7.74 -17.13
CA ASP A 107 3.06 -7.20 -18.10
C ASP A 107 1.93 -6.38 -17.45
N LYS A 108 2.04 -6.09 -16.15
CA LYS A 108 1.02 -5.38 -15.37
C LYS A 108 1.51 -4.01 -14.94
N ALA A 109 0.56 -3.08 -14.87
CA ALA A 109 0.78 -1.77 -14.27
C ALA A 109 -0.39 -1.46 -13.33
N THR A 110 -0.07 -0.89 -12.17
CA THR A 110 -1.07 -0.35 -11.25
C THR A 110 -0.72 1.07 -10.86
N LEU A 111 -1.75 1.83 -10.53
CA LEU A 111 -1.63 3.17 -9.98
C LEU A 111 -2.18 3.15 -8.56
N GLY A 112 -1.33 3.48 -7.59
CA GLY A 112 -1.67 3.52 -6.18
C GLY A 112 -1.54 4.91 -5.58
N ASP A 113 -1.97 5.02 -4.33
CA ASP A 113 -1.84 6.22 -3.52
C ASP A 113 -0.38 6.39 -3.08
N ALA A 114 0.19 7.60 -3.21
CA ALA A 114 1.57 7.88 -2.80
C ALA A 114 1.69 8.96 -1.71
N ARG A 115 0.62 9.20 -0.96
CA ARG A 115 0.62 10.22 0.11
C ARG A 115 1.58 9.88 1.25
N THR A 116 1.78 8.59 1.53
CA THR A 116 2.71 8.12 2.56
C THR A 116 3.60 7.00 2.00
N ARG A 117 4.77 6.82 2.61
CA ARG A 117 5.68 5.71 2.28
C ARG A 117 5.03 4.35 2.43
N TYR A 118 4.05 4.22 3.33
CA TYR A 118 3.33 2.98 3.57
C TYR A 118 2.35 2.68 2.45
N ASN A 119 1.69 3.69 1.88
CA ASN A 119 0.85 3.51 0.70
C ASN A 119 1.69 3.19 -0.56
N ILE A 120 2.89 3.77 -0.67
CA ILE A 120 3.88 3.40 -1.69
C ILE A 120 4.26 1.92 -1.52
N ALA A 121 4.66 1.53 -0.31
CA ALA A 121 5.05 0.16 0.01
C ALA A 121 3.92 -0.85 -0.24
N HIS A 122 2.69 -0.53 0.16
CA HIS A 122 1.51 -1.36 -0.10
C HIS A 122 1.31 -1.60 -1.59
N THR A 123 1.39 -0.55 -2.41
CA THR A 123 1.17 -0.68 -3.86
C THR A 123 2.25 -1.56 -4.51
N ILE A 124 3.51 -1.41 -4.07
CA ILE A 124 4.62 -2.25 -4.53
C ILE A 124 4.40 -3.70 -4.09
N CYS A 125 4.13 -3.93 -2.80
CA CYS A 125 3.85 -5.26 -2.24
C CYS A 125 2.72 -5.97 -2.98
N LEU A 126 1.59 -5.28 -3.21
CA LEU A 126 0.41 -5.85 -3.86
C LEU A 126 0.71 -6.35 -5.28
N LEU A 127 1.53 -5.61 -6.04
CA LEU A 127 1.79 -5.96 -7.44
C LEU A 127 2.97 -6.92 -7.62
N SER A 128 4.07 -6.73 -6.88
CA SER A 128 5.31 -7.49 -7.07
C SER A 128 5.64 -8.48 -5.96
N GLY A 129 4.98 -8.39 -4.80
CA GLY A 129 5.33 -9.20 -3.62
C GLY A 129 6.70 -8.90 -3.05
N LEU A 130 7.27 -7.71 -3.32
CA LEU A 130 8.60 -7.34 -2.82
C LEU A 130 8.63 -7.35 -1.28
N GLU A 131 9.40 -8.28 -0.73
CA GLU A 131 9.43 -8.60 0.71
C GLU A 131 9.57 -7.35 1.59
N LYS A 132 10.52 -6.47 1.27
CA LYS A 132 10.78 -5.26 2.07
C LYS A 132 9.60 -4.29 2.07
N SER A 133 8.93 -4.15 0.93
CA SER A 133 7.73 -3.32 0.81
C SER A 133 6.55 -3.93 1.58
N CYS A 134 6.39 -5.25 1.53
CA CYS A 134 5.36 -5.95 2.31
C CYS A 134 5.59 -5.80 3.81
N GLN A 135 6.80 -6.06 4.30
CA GLN A 135 7.16 -5.92 5.71
C GLN A 135 6.96 -4.49 6.22
N LEU A 136 7.32 -3.47 5.42
CA LEU A 136 7.12 -2.08 5.80
C LEU A 136 5.64 -1.75 5.98
N PHE A 137 4.76 -2.25 5.09
CA PHE A 137 3.33 -2.04 5.20
C PHE A 137 2.72 -2.83 6.36
N GLU A 138 3.04 -4.12 6.50
CA GLU A 138 2.59 -4.99 7.59
C GLU A 138 2.98 -4.42 8.96
N SER A 139 4.21 -3.93 9.11
CA SER A 139 4.65 -3.30 10.38
C SER A 139 3.85 -2.05 10.74
N GLU A 140 3.33 -1.33 9.74
CA GLU A 140 2.48 -0.17 9.98
C GLU A 140 1.07 -0.60 10.36
N LEU A 141 0.53 -1.66 9.75
CA LEU A 141 -0.75 -2.25 10.17
C LEU A 141 -0.68 -2.75 11.61
N GLU A 142 0.37 -3.48 11.99
CA GLU A 142 0.59 -3.94 13.37
C GLU A 142 0.66 -2.76 14.37
N ARG A 143 1.38 -1.68 13.99
CA ARG A 143 1.46 -0.46 14.81
C ARG A 143 0.09 0.18 14.98
N VAL A 144 -0.67 0.27 13.89
CA VAL A 144 -1.99 0.88 13.88
C VAL A 144 -2.98 0.05 14.70
N GLY A 145 -3.00 -1.26 14.50
CA GLY A 145 -3.83 -2.19 15.27
C GLY A 145 -3.58 -2.09 16.77
N SER A 146 -2.32 -2.21 17.19
CA SER A 146 -1.92 -2.01 18.58
C SER A 146 -2.29 -0.63 19.14
N CYS A 147 -2.30 0.40 18.30
CA CYS A 147 -2.64 1.76 18.70
C CYS A 147 -4.15 1.91 18.93
N VAL A 148 -4.99 1.40 18.02
CA VAL A 148 -6.45 1.50 18.14
C VAL A 148 -7.01 0.64 19.26
N GLU A 149 -6.37 -0.48 19.60
CA GLU A 149 -6.67 -1.25 20.82
C GLU A 149 -6.53 -0.41 22.10
N GLY A 150 -5.55 0.51 22.13
CA GLY A 150 -5.36 1.47 23.23
C GLY A 150 -6.56 2.42 23.42
N TYR A 151 -7.37 2.60 22.38
CA TYR A 151 -8.62 3.36 22.39
C TYR A 151 -9.87 2.46 22.62
N GLY A 152 -9.67 1.15 22.81
CA GLY A 152 -10.75 0.19 23.03
C GLY A 152 -11.45 -0.29 21.75
N LEU A 153 -10.81 -0.12 20.59
CA LEU A 153 -11.29 -0.60 19.29
C LEU A 153 -10.61 -1.91 18.89
N GLY A 154 -11.29 -2.72 18.10
CA GLY A 154 -10.67 -3.82 17.37
C GLY A 154 -9.89 -3.33 16.15
N GLU A 155 -8.99 -4.16 15.63
CA GLU A 155 -8.32 -3.86 14.35
C GLU A 155 -9.32 -3.90 13.17
N ASP A 156 -10.40 -4.66 13.32
CA ASP A 156 -11.52 -4.81 12.38
C ASP A 156 -12.60 -3.73 12.52
N SER A 157 -12.49 -2.83 13.50
CA SER A 157 -13.42 -1.71 13.67
C SER A 157 -13.28 -0.70 12.51
N ILE A 158 -14.35 0.00 12.18
CA ILE A 158 -14.34 1.07 11.17
C ILE A 158 -14.21 2.40 11.88
N VAL A 159 -13.24 3.23 11.53
CA VAL A 159 -13.15 4.60 12.04
C VAL A 159 -13.77 5.57 11.04
N TYR A 160 -14.84 6.24 11.45
CA TYR A 160 -15.51 7.26 10.66
C TYR A 160 -15.00 8.66 11.01
N HIS A 161 -14.23 9.27 10.12
CA HIS A 161 -13.83 10.67 10.22
C HIS A 161 -14.88 11.57 9.58
N THR A 162 -15.49 12.43 10.39
CA THR A 162 -16.43 13.47 9.94
C THR A 162 -15.99 14.85 10.40
N SER A 163 -16.60 15.90 9.86
CA SER A 163 -16.29 17.29 10.20
C SER A 163 -17.55 18.02 10.65
N SER A 164 -17.53 18.50 11.90
CA SER A 164 -18.53 19.41 12.42
C SER A 164 -18.53 20.75 11.65
N GLY A 165 -19.67 21.09 11.03
CA GLY A 165 -19.84 22.36 10.30
C GLY A 165 -20.75 22.24 9.07
N ASN A 166 -20.66 23.22 8.16
CA ASN A 166 -21.43 23.24 6.91
C ASN A 166 -20.80 22.27 5.88
N CYS A 167 -20.95 20.97 6.12
CA CYS A 167 -20.53 19.89 5.22
C CYS A 167 -21.77 19.08 4.79
N PRO A 168 -22.46 19.46 3.69
CA PRO A 168 -23.65 18.75 3.24
C PRO A 168 -23.41 17.27 2.90
N ILE A 169 -22.19 16.92 2.47
CA ILE A 169 -21.80 15.53 2.18
C ILE A 169 -21.65 14.74 3.50
N CYS A 170 -21.11 15.37 4.55
CA CYS A 170 -21.03 14.77 5.87
C CYS A 170 -22.43 14.47 6.42
N GLU A 171 -23.39 15.40 6.31
CA GLU A 171 -24.78 15.15 6.75
C GLU A 171 -25.48 13.99 6.00
N SER A 172 -25.09 13.75 4.74
CA SER A 172 -25.60 12.63 3.94
C SER A 172 -24.99 11.30 4.39
N THR A 173 -23.67 11.28 4.57
CA THR A 173 -22.90 10.10 4.94
C THR A 173 -23.07 9.72 6.42
N ASP A 174 -23.35 10.67 7.31
CA ASP A 174 -23.71 10.41 8.71
C ASP A 174 -24.92 9.46 8.77
N LYS A 175 -25.94 9.66 7.92
CA LYS A 175 -27.10 8.76 7.85
C LYS A 175 -26.72 7.38 7.33
N VAL A 176 -25.79 7.31 6.40
CA VAL A 176 -25.29 6.04 5.86
C VAL A 176 -24.54 5.28 6.96
N VAL A 177 -23.75 5.96 7.77
CA VAL A 177 -23.03 5.38 8.91
C VAL A 177 -23.99 4.94 10.01
N ASP A 178 -24.97 5.77 10.38
CA ASP A 178 -26.04 5.41 11.33
C ASP A 178 -26.79 4.14 10.87
N GLU A 179 -27.08 4.03 9.57
CA GLU A 179 -27.70 2.83 9.00
C GLU A 179 -26.75 1.63 9.06
N LEU A 180 -25.45 1.80 8.76
CA LEU A 180 -24.44 0.74 8.81
C LEU A 180 -24.27 0.16 10.22
N GLU A 181 -24.18 1.01 11.25
CA GLU A 181 -24.08 0.59 12.67
C GLU A 181 -25.27 -0.28 13.10
N GLY A 182 -26.44 -0.10 12.47
CA GLY A 182 -27.64 -0.90 12.71
C GLY A 182 -27.72 -2.21 11.93
N LEU A 183 -26.79 -2.48 11.02
CA LEU A 183 -26.75 -3.72 10.24
C LEU A 183 -25.91 -4.80 10.91
N GLU A 184 -26.31 -6.05 10.67
CA GLU A 184 -25.56 -7.24 11.07
C GLU A 184 -24.77 -7.80 9.88
N TYR A 185 -23.52 -8.20 10.11
CA TYR A 185 -22.66 -8.86 9.12
C TYR A 185 -22.56 -10.38 9.33
N ASP A 186 -22.78 -10.85 10.56
CA ASP A 186 -22.97 -12.25 10.93
C ASP A 186 -24.11 -12.34 11.96
N ASP A 187 -24.67 -13.52 12.20
CA ASP A 187 -25.86 -13.76 13.02
C ASP A 187 -25.75 -13.09 14.41
N GLY A 188 -26.37 -11.91 14.57
CA GLY A 188 -26.34 -11.12 15.81
C GLY A 188 -25.08 -10.27 16.05
N VAL A 189 -24.19 -10.12 15.07
CA VAL A 189 -22.97 -9.27 15.16
C VAL A 189 -23.11 -8.05 14.26
N VAL A 190 -23.07 -6.87 14.87
CA VAL A 190 -23.19 -5.57 14.19
C VAL A 190 -21.82 -5.02 13.79
N TYR A 191 -21.80 -4.12 12.81
CA TYR A 191 -20.60 -3.38 12.46
C TYR A 191 -20.18 -2.46 13.61
N ASP A 192 -18.91 -2.52 14.01
CA ASP A 192 -18.32 -1.63 15.00
C ASP A 192 -17.77 -0.38 14.30
N VAL A 193 -18.50 0.74 14.40
CA VAL A 193 -18.08 2.02 13.82
C VAL A 193 -17.76 3.01 14.92
N TYR A 194 -16.54 3.53 14.90
CA TYR A 194 -16.06 4.57 15.80
C TYR A 194 -16.06 5.93 15.10
N THR A 195 -16.94 6.82 15.54
CA THR A 195 -16.99 8.20 15.00
C THR A 195 -15.92 9.08 15.64
N ALA A 196 -15.02 9.60 14.80
CA ALA A 196 -14.01 10.61 15.11
C ALA A 196 -14.40 11.94 14.45
N ASP A 197 -14.86 12.92 15.24
CA ASP A 197 -15.13 14.29 14.79
C ASP A 197 -13.98 15.20 15.23
N HIS A 198 -13.71 16.26 14.46
CA HIS A 198 -12.76 17.32 14.84
C HIS A 198 -13.01 17.91 16.23
N ALA A 199 -14.22 17.83 16.75
CA ALA A 199 -14.58 18.31 18.09
C ALA A 199 -14.36 17.28 19.21
N VAL A 200 -14.42 15.98 18.91
CA VAL A 200 -14.41 14.89 19.89
C VAL A 200 -13.69 13.69 19.28
N ASN A 201 -12.66 13.18 19.97
CA ASN A 201 -11.92 11.96 19.59
C ASN A 201 -10.99 12.05 18.36
N LYS A 202 -10.54 13.24 17.95
CA LYS A 202 -9.55 13.41 16.86
C LYS A 202 -8.22 12.70 17.12
N GLU A 203 -7.87 12.44 18.38
CA GLU A 203 -6.56 11.87 18.77
C GLU A 203 -6.28 10.54 18.09
N ILE A 204 -7.28 9.67 17.88
CA ILE A 204 -7.07 8.39 17.18
C ILE A 204 -6.63 8.58 15.72
N LEU A 205 -7.13 9.63 15.05
CA LEU A 205 -6.76 9.96 13.68
C LEU A 205 -5.30 10.41 13.59
N THR A 206 -4.85 11.19 14.57
CA THR A 206 -3.48 11.72 14.59
C THR A 206 -2.46 10.74 15.15
N ASP A 207 -2.83 9.93 16.14
CA ASP A 207 -1.92 9.08 16.88
C ASP A 207 -1.78 7.70 16.22
N CYS A 208 -2.91 7.16 15.78
CA CYS A 208 -2.96 5.84 15.18
C CYS A 208 -3.00 5.94 13.66
N LEU A 209 -4.01 6.62 13.11
CA LEU A 209 -4.36 6.48 11.70
C LEU A 209 -3.69 7.49 10.76
N GLN A 210 -2.75 8.31 11.22
CA GLN A 210 -2.13 9.38 10.41
C GLN A 210 -1.54 8.87 9.08
N ALA A 211 -1.08 7.62 9.03
CA ALA A 211 -0.54 7.01 7.81
C ALA A 211 -1.60 6.77 6.71
N PHE A 212 -2.88 6.65 7.09
CA PHE A 212 -3.99 6.27 6.22
C PHE A 212 -5.04 7.38 6.10
N ASP A 213 -5.21 8.14 7.19
CA ASP A 213 -6.12 9.26 7.31
C ASP A 213 -5.86 10.30 6.22
N ARG A 214 -6.94 10.80 5.64
CA ARG A 214 -6.91 11.96 4.78
C ARG A 214 -7.51 13.10 5.60
N THR A 215 -6.78 13.63 6.59
CA THR A 215 -7.25 14.66 7.55
C THR A 215 -7.98 15.87 6.92
N GLU A 216 -7.76 16.13 5.63
CA GLU A 216 -8.36 17.20 4.84
C GLU A 216 -9.68 16.81 4.15
N TYR A 217 -10.07 15.54 4.21
CA TYR A 217 -11.22 14.97 3.50
C TYR A 217 -12.15 14.25 4.48
N ALA A 218 -13.04 15.03 5.08
CA ALA A 218 -14.26 14.49 5.65
C ALA A 218 -15.39 14.57 4.60
N PRO A 219 -16.30 13.59 4.55
CA PRO A 219 -16.36 12.36 5.36
C PRO A 219 -15.42 11.25 4.83
N GLN A 220 -14.94 10.39 5.73
CA GLN A 220 -14.08 9.27 5.41
C GLN A 220 -14.29 8.06 6.34
N LEU A 221 -14.37 6.85 5.81
CA LEU A 221 -14.23 5.60 6.57
C LEU A 221 -12.79 5.09 6.45
N LEU A 222 -12.25 4.62 7.57
CA LEU A 222 -10.90 4.09 7.72
C LEU A 222 -10.96 2.69 8.32
N CYS A 223 -10.16 1.77 7.80
CA CYS A 223 -10.03 0.42 8.31
C CYS A 223 -8.62 0.20 8.86
N PRO A 224 -8.43 0.06 10.19
CA PRO A 224 -7.14 -0.20 10.82
C PRO A 224 -6.48 -1.49 10.28
N ALA A 225 -7.24 -2.58 10.14
CA ALA A 225 -6.72 -3.87 9.68
C ALA A 225 -6.14 -3.86 8.26
N THR A 226 -6.65 -3.00 7.37
CA THR A 226 -6.23 -2.97 5.96
C THR A 226 -5.51 -1.69 5.55
N GLY A 227 -5.52 -0.66 6.40
CA GLY A 227 -5.02 0.68 6.07
C GLY A 227 -5.75 1.35 4.90
N LYS A 228 -6.92 0.85 4.51
CA LYS A 228 -7.73 1.40 3.41
C LYS A 228 -8.67 2.48 3.89
N ASP A 229 -9.05 3.33 2.93
CA ASP A 229 -10.04 4.38 3.12
C ASP A 229 -11.16 4.37 2.07
N LEU A 230 -12.34 4.80 2.49
CA LEU A 230 -13.45 5.21 1.63
C LEU A 230 -13.78 6.67 1.93
N THR A 231 -13.44 7.56 1.00
CA THR A 231 -13.54 9.02 1.19
C THR A 231 -14.62 9.63 0.30
N GLY A 232 -15.37 10.61 0.81
CA GLY A 232 -16.31 11.43 0.04
C GLY A 232 -17.76 10.94 0.13
N ASP A 233 -18.56 11.22 -0.90
CA ASP A 233 -19.96 10.79 -0.95
C ASP A 233 -20.02 9.30 -1.28
N PHE A 234 -20.41 8.48 -0.30
CA PHE A 234 -20.56 7.04 -0.45
C PHE A 234 -21.96 6.57 -0.07
N THR A 235 -22.42 5.53 -0.75
CA THR A 235 -23.69 4.87 -0.49
C THR A 235 -23.58 3.81 0.60
N LEU A 236 -24.71 3.38 1.16
CA LEU A 236 -24.74 2.27 2.13
C LEU A 236 -24.16 0.97 1.56
N SER A 237 -24.33 0.72 0.26
CA SER A 237 -23.74 -0.47 -0.38
C SER A 237 -22.22 -0.41 -0.39
N GLU A 238 -21.63 0.75 -0.66
CA GLU A 238 -20.18 0.94 -0.68
C GLU A 238 -19.60 0.90 0.74
N ALA A 239 -20.29 1.53 1.70
CA ALA A 239 -19.90 1.48 3.12
C ALA A 239 -19.92 0.06 3.67
N ARG A 240 -20.94 -0.73 3.31
CA ARG A 240 -21.03 -2.15 3.67
C ARG A 240 -19.93 -2.98 3.04
N GLU A 241 -19.68 -2.82 1.74
CA GLU A 241 -18.60 -3.55 1.07
C GLU A 241 -17.22 -3.21 1.66
N PHE A 242 -17.02 -1.95 2.06
CA PHE A 242 -15.82 -1.52 2.76
C PHE A 242 -15.68 -2.19 4.13
N ALA A 243 -16.77 -2.21 4.91
CA ALA A 243 -16.83 -2.80 6.23
C ALA A 243 -16.60 -4.32 6.21
N ASP A 244 -17.25 -5.04 5.29
CA ASP A 244 -17.06 -6.49 5.11
C ASP A 244 -15.59 -6.82 4.83
N LYS A 245 -14.95 -6.06 3.94
CA LYS A 245 -13.51 -6.23 3.63
C LYS A 245 -12.59 -5.87 4.79
N CYS A 246 -13.04 -5.02 5.72
CA CYS A 246 -12.26 -4.69 6.90
C CYS A 246 -12.24 -5.85 7.89
N ILE A 247 -13.40 -6.49 8.08
CA ILE A 247 -13.59 -7.61 9.00
C ILE A 247 -12.93 -8.90 8.47
N GLU A 248 -12.91 -9.11 7.16
CA GLU A 248 -12.31 -10.31 6.53
C GLU A 248 -10.77 -10.28 6.43
N ALA A 249 -10.12 -9.20 6.87
CA ALA A 249 -8.70 -8.92 6.63
C ALA A 249 -7.72 -9.84 7.39
#